data_AF-A0A2H9N3X5-F1
#
_entry.id   AF-A0A2H9N3X5-F1
#
_cell.length_a   1.000
_cell.length_b   1.000
_cell.length_c   1.000
_cell.angle_alpha   90.00
_cell.angle_beta   90.00
_cell.angle_gamma   90.00
#
_symmetry.space_group_name_H-M   'P 1'
#
loop_
_entity.id
_entity.type
_entity.pdbx_description
1 polymer ?
#
loop_
_entity_poly.entity_id
_entity_poly.type
_entity_poly.pdbx_seq_one_letter_code
_entity_poly.pdbx_strand_id
1 'polypeptide(L)'
;TDDTDCNDNNNTIHPGATEICNGVDDNCNGEVDEGINCGQDTCSCSNCMECNEKLNNVSCFIVTLTSNILNYSGTCINNPSNFTNKIFDCHRYTIEGNKTKDSYGILLSKKSNSTIRNCIITDFDYGIYLYASLENKIINNTLNSNNYGIYVSSPSSLSCSGYGYVCIHSSYGDYVYSVIEKKFVLISSGEQSSNNEISNNSACENEISDISLNNENENFGNNICDKISNNSNNNLVFCSKNCSSSELQKMLFLYYCDDDGDSYFSKFISGYCFGDDSCIPINCSLDRGNDCNDGNSSIHPGAEEIICNGIDEDCDNFDKCGKRIWSSDKYMHEKNTFYSYEDVYVSGTGFDANREIEIYIIPHKNSINLSDFKIKKNITTDENGNFVSLLWNLPAWNELSVMHYDIIADENLDGIYESGEAIDASPFGFSVDPVWASDENGNPKETFCENEAIYVYGKGLPVKNKNITLYFVPYVKISPGSKFCYRGECINVTHPVKAEIDENGNFRNVVLGWGNAKPGEYNVVPDLNNNGIFDELNNKAMDDSYFTGFGVEKKFDFDNNRVIDIFDAVAALENLSEEKIICNNRCSDVNDNGIDLQDIFYLMERITN
;
A
#
# COMPACT_ATOMS: atom_id res chain seq x y z
N THR A 1 26.21 25.25 -39.41
CA THR A 1 25.04 26.12 -39.30
C THR A 1 24.17 25.82 -40.50
N ASP A 2 23.51 24.66 -40.44
CA ASP A 2 22.31 24.46 -41.22
C ASP A 2 21.20 24.84 -40.25
N ASP A 3 20.53 25.97 -40.47
CA ASP A 3 19.50 26.58 -39.58
C ASP A 3 18.20 25.74 -39.54
N THR A 4 18.32 24.42 -39.57
CA THR A 4 17.19 23.49 -39.60
C THR A 4 16.88 22.88 -38.25
N ASP A 5 17.83 22.80 -37.32
CA ASP A 5 17.56 22.36 -35.94
C ASP A 5 17.02 23.53 -35.09
N CYS A 6 16.06 23.23 -34.22
CA CYS A 6 15.54 24.21 -33.26
C CYS A 6 16.44 24.32 -32.02
N ASN A 7 17.44 23.43 -31.88
CA ASN A 7 18.48 23.51 -30.86
C ASN A 7 19.85 22.97 -31.36
N ASP A 8 20.69 23.86 -31.89
CA ASP A 8 22.07 23.59 -32.35
C ASP A 8 22.99 22.89 -31.32
N ASN A 9 22.65 22.92 -30.03
CA ASN A 9 23.46 22.33 -28.96
C ASN A 9 22.99 20.93 -28.54
N ASN A 10 21.88 20.44 -29.08
CA ASN A 10 21.34 19.14 -28.75
C ASN A 10 21.09 18.30 -30.01
N ASN A 11 21.87 17.24 -30.19
CA ASN A 11 21.80 16.40 -31.38
C ASN A 11 20.56 15.48 -31.42
N THR A 12 19.74 15.46 -30.37
CA THR A 12 18.45 14.75 -30.36
C THR A 12 17.28 15.64 -30.80
N ILE A 13 17.50 16.95 -30.93
CA ILE A 13 16.46 17.93 -31.29
C ILE A 13 16.71 18.42 -32.72
N HIS A 14 15.98 17.89 -33.69
CA HIS A 14 16.12 18.23 -35.10
C HIS A 14 14.88 17.82 -35.92
N PRO A 15 14.64 18.41 -37.11
CA PRO A 15 13.57 18.02 -38.00
C PRO A 15 13.46 16.51 -38.22
N GLY A 16 12.31 15.95 -37.86
CA GLY A 16 12.03 14.52 -37.99
C GLY A 16 12.72 13.61 -36.96
N ALA A 17 13.20 14.16 -35.83
CA ALA A 17 13.49 13.36 -34.65
C ALA A 17 12.23 12.61 -34.16
N THR A 18 12.42 11.58 -33.34
CA THR A 18 11.29 10.89 -32.69
C THR A 18 10.99 11.64 -31.40
N GLU A 19 9.75 12.12 -31.23
CA GLU A 19 9.31 12.74 -29.98
C GLU A 19 9.54 11.83 -28.77
N ILE A 20 10.06 12.41 -27.68
CA ILE A 20 10.18 11.76 -26.37
C ILE A 20 9.67 12.70 -25.29
N CYS A 21 9.00 12.16 -24.28
CA CYS A 21 8.21 12.90 -23.29
C CYS A 21 9.02 13.78 -22.34
N ASN A 22 9.53 14.88 -22.85
CA ASN A 22 10.48 15.77 -22.17
C ASN A 22 10.01 17.24 -22.18
N GLY A 23 8.82 17.53 -22.72
CA GLY A 23 8.29 18.90 -22.80
C GLY A 23 9.00 19.78 -23.83
N VAL A 24 9.75 19.18 -24.75
CA VAL A 24 10.49 19.84 -25.83
C VAL A 24 9.95 19.33 -27.18
N ASP A 25 9.87 20.23 -28.16
CA ASP A 25 9.58 19.86 -29.56
C ASP A 25 10.86 19.25 -30.16
N ASP A 26 11.04 17.93 -30.00
CA ASP A 26 12.25 17.23 -30.44
C ASP A 26 12.37 17.25 -31.96
N ASN A 27 11.25 17.17 -32.67
CA ASN A 27 11.23 17.10 -34.13
C ASN A 27 11.06 18.44 -34.84
N CYS A 28 11.08 19.54 -34.08
CA CYS A 28 11.02 20.92 -34.54
C CYS A 28 9.84 21.23 -35.49
N ASN A 29 8.67 20.62 -35.26
CA ASN A 29 7.49 20.87 -36.09
C ASN A 29 6.53 21.93 -35.54
N GLY A 30 6.82 22.47 -34.35
CA GLY A 30 6.05 23.50 -33.67
C GLY A 30 4.96 22.97 -32.74
N GLU A 31 4.84 21.65 -32.58
CA GLU A 31 4.05 20.98 -31.55
C GLU A 31 5.03 20.28 -30.59
N VAL A 32 4.68 20.20 -29.30
CA VAL A 32 5.51 19.55 -28.29
C VAL A 32 4.91 18.18 -28.00
N ASP A 33 5.74 17.13 -28.02
CA ASP A 33 5.37 15.77 -27.61
C ASP A 33 4.21 15.15 -28.42
N GLU A 34 4.06 15.49 -29.70
CA GLU A 34 2.92 15.04 -30.50
C GLU A 34 3.08 13.61 -31.03
N GLY A 35 1.98 12.87 -31.10
CA GLY A 35 2.00 11.49 -31.58
C GLY A 35 2.69 10.49 -30.62
N ILE A 36 3.27 10.97 -29.53
CA ILE A 36 3.68 10.21 -28.35
C ILE A 36 2.76 10.56 -27.17
N ASN A 37 2.65 9.66 -26.19
CA ASN A 37 1.67 9.76 -25.12
C ASN A 37 2.39 9.97 -23.79
N CYS A 38 2.65 11.23 -23.47
CA CYS A 38 3.57 11.67 -22.44
C CYS A 38 2.96 11.77 -21.04
N GLY A 39 2.45 10.63 -20.61
CA GLY A 39 1.68 10.49 -19.38
C GLY A 39 0.45 9.62 -19.63
N GLN A 40 0.65 8.34 -19.96
CA GLN A 40 -0.40 7.36 -19.72
C GLN A 40 -0.53 7.18 -18.21
N ASP A 41 -1.17 8.16 -17.58
CA ASP A 41 -1.99 8.02 -16.38
C ASP A 41 -3.46 8.10 -16.79
N THR A 42 -3.83 8.76 -17.89
CA THR A 42 -5.25 8.89 -18.30
C THR A 42 -5.59 8.06 -19.53
N CYS A 43 -6.62 7.24 -19.42
CA CYS A 43 -7.13 6.35 -20.46
C CYS A 43 -8.60 6.60 -20.71
N SER A 44 -9.05 6.56 -21.97
CA SER A 44 -10.46 6.68 -22.30
C SER A 44 -11.11 5.32 -22.59
N CYS A 45 -12.40 5.20 -22.30
CA CYS A 45 -13.25 4.11 -22.75
C CYS A 45 -14.61 4.62 -23.24
N SER A 46 -15.27 3.84 -24.10
CA SER A 46 -16.57 4.19 -24.68
C SER A 46 -17.69 3.19 -24.33
N ASN A 47 -17.32 2.02 -23.80
CA ASN A 47 -18.24 0.94 -23.45
C ASN A 47 -17.72 0.13 -22.26
N CYS A 48 -18.59 -0.69 -21.63
CA CYS A 48 -18.23 -1.44 -20.42
C CYS A 48 -17.01 -2.34 -20.64
N MET A 49 -16.90 -3.02 -21.78
CA MET A 49 -15.77 -3.93 -22.05
C MET A 49 -14.45 -3.17 -22.03
N GLU A 50 -14.34 -2.09 -22.80
CA GLU A 50 -13.17 -1.22 -22.81
C GLU A 50 -12.87 -0.63 -21.43
N CYS A 51 -13.89 -0.17 -20.71
CA CYS A 51 -13.67 0.40 -19.37
C CYS A 51 -13.09 -0.65 -18.41
N ASN A 52 -13.57 -1.90 -18.43
CA ASN A 52 -12.97 -2.97 -17.61
C ASN A 52 -11.53 -3.29 -18.02
N GLU A 53 -11.21 -3.26 -19.33
CA GLU A 53 -9.84 -3.46 -19.81
C GLU A 53 -8.92 -2.34 -19.35
N LYS A 54 -9.34 -1.08 -19.50
CA LYS A 54 -8.55 0.08 -19.09
C LYS A 54 -8.39 0.17 -17.58
N LEU A 55 -9.44 -0.13 -16.80
CA LEU A 55 -9.35 -0.20 -15.34
C LEU A 55 -8.46 -1.34 -14.83
N ASN A 56 -8.24 -2.38 -15.65
CA ASN A 56 -7.26 -3.44 -15.37
C ASN A 56 -5.84 -3.11 -15.83
N ASN A 57 -5.67 -2.10 -16.68
CA ASN A 57 -4.36 -1.72 -17.17
C ASN A 57 -3.58 -0.98 -16.07
N VAL A 58 -2.39 -1.49 -15.74
CA VAL A 58 -1.52 -0.91 -14.72
C VAL A 58 -1.13 0.53 -15.05
N SER A 59 -0.95 0.85 -16.33
CA SER A 59 -0.64 2.20 -16.80
C SER A 59 -1.82 3.17 -16.73
N CYS A 60 -3.07 2.73 -16.57
CA CYS A 60 -4.21 3.67 -16.56
C CYS A 60 -4.58 4.08 -15.12
N PHE A 61 -4.05 5.19 -14.60
CA PHE A 61 -4.43 5.72 -13.29
C PHE A 61 -5.85 6.32 -13.25
N ILE A 62 -6.20 7.12 -14.26
CA ILE A 62 -7.51 7.72 -14.51
C ILE A 62 -8.13 7.04 -15.73
N VAL A 63 -9.35 6.55 -15.61
CA VAL A 63 -10.14 6.02 -16.72
C VAL A 63 -11.36 6.88 -16.93
N THR A 64 -11.51 7.41 -18.15
CA THR A 64 -12.51 8.40 -18.51
C THR A 64 -13.55 7.81 -19.46
N LEU A 65 -14.82 7.89 -19.10
CA LEU A 65 -15.90 7.53 -20.03
C LEU A 65 -16.10 8.66 -21.05
N THR A 66 -16.28 8.30 -22.31
CA THR A 66 -16.37 9.25 -23.43
C THR A 66 -17.71 9.20 -24.17
N SER A 67 -18.60 8.28 -23.80
CA SER A 67 -19.92 8.15 -24.40
C SER A 67 -20.91 7.47 -23.46
N ASN A 68 -22.20 7.74 -23.68
CA ASN A 68 -23.27 7.03 -22.99
C ASN A 68 -23.24 5.53 -23.32
N ILE A 69 -23.37 4.70 -22.29
CA ILE A 69 -23.60 3.26 -22.37
C ILE A 69 -25.08 3.05 -22.06
N LEU A 70 -25.82 2.49 -23.02
CA LEU A 70 -27.28 2.37 -22.93
C LEU A 70 -27.73 0.91 -22.94
N ASN A 71 -28.79 0.60 -22.19
CA ASN A 71 -29.45 -0.71 -22.13
C ASN A 71 -28.49 -1.91 -21.91
N TYR A 72 -27.48 -1.75 -21.06
CA TYR A 72 -26.51 -2.80 -20.78
C TYR A 72 -27.15 -3.94 -19.96
N SER A 73 -26.84 -5.18 -20.32
CA SER A 73 -27.36 -6.36 -19.61
C SER A 73 -26.31 -6.95 -18.68
N GLY A 74 -26.65 -7.13 -17.41
CA GLY A 74 -25.74 -7.66 -16.38
C GLY A 74 -24.88 -6.56 -15.75
N THR A 75 -23.63 -6.88 -15.41
CA THR A 75 -22.72 -5.94 -14.73
C THR A 75 -21.87 -5.15 -15.72
N CYS A 76 -21.92 -3.81 -15.66
CA CYS A 76 -21.09 -2.98 -16.54
C CYS A 76 -19.62 -3.00 -16.09
N ILE A 77 -19.27 -2.37 -14.97
CA ILE A 77 -17.91 -2.45 -14.41
C ILE A 77 -17.89 -3.60 -13.40
N ASN A 78 -17.23 -4.70 -13.75
CA ASN A 78 -17.34 -5.98 -13.05
C ASN A 78 -16.06 -6.33 -12.28
N ASN A 79 -15.82 -5.59 -11.20
CA ASN A 79 -14.70 -5.77 -10.29
C ASN A 79 -13.33 -6.02 -10.97
N PRO A 80 -12.82 -5.08 -11.78
CA PRO A 80 -11.50 -5.22 -12.39
C PRO A 80 -10.43 -5.50 -11.34
N SER A 81 -9.57 -6.49 -11.59
CA SER A 81 -8.52 -6.96 -10.68
C SER A 81 -7.60 -5.83 -10.21
N ASN A 82 -7.22 -4.90 -11.11
CA ASN A 82 -6.30 -3.80 -10.78
C ASN A 82 -7.01 -2.47 -10.45
N PHE A 83 -8.31 -2.48 -10.14
CA PHE A 83 -9.03 -1.27 -9.72
C PHE A 83 -8.76 -0.92 -8.23
N THR A 84 -7.49 -0.67 -7.90
CA THR A 84 -7.01 -0.14 -6.62
C THR A 84 -6.11 1.05 -6.95
N ASN A 85 -6.15 2.14 -6.16
CA ASN A 85 -5.43 3.38 -6.47
C ASN A 85 -5.76 3.94 -7.86
N LYS A 86 -7.04 3.93 -8.27
CA LYS A 86 -7.47 4.43 -9.59
C LYS A 86 -8.68 5.34 -9.51
N ILE A 87 -8.83 6.21 -10.52
CA ILE A 87 -9.98 7.09 -10.69
C ILE A 87 -10.79 6.59 -11.90
N PHE A 88 -12.07 6.33 -11.72
CA PHE A 88 -13.03 6.18 -12.82
C PHE A 88 -13.93 7.42 -12.89
N ASP A 89 -13.75 8.21 -13.95
CA ASP A 89 -14.47 9.45 -14.18
C ASP A 89 -15.39 9.33 -15.38
N CYS A 90 -16.69 9.34 -15.15
CA CYS A 90 -17.64 9.15 -16.22
C CYS A 90 -17.92 10.41 -17.04
N HIS A 91 -17.36 11.59 -16.70
CA HIS A 91 -17.64 12.85 -17.41
C HIS A 91 -19.14 13.16 -17.58
N ARG A 92 -19.97 12.71 -16.65
CA ARG A 92 -21.45 12.79 -16.70
C ARG A 92 -22.11 11.99 -17.82
N TYR A 93 -21.38 11.10 -18.50
CA TYR A 93 -22.00 10.13 -19.38
C TYR A 93 -22.80 9.10 -18.57
N THR A 94 -23.89 8.65 -19.18
CA THR A 94 -24.82 7.67 -18.61
C THR A 94 -24.29 6.26 -18.77
N ILE A 95 -24.39 5.46 -17.71
CA ILE A 95 -24.35 4.00 -17.72
C ILE A 95 -25.78 3.53 -17.36
N GLU A 96 -26.52 3.08 -18.37
CA GLU A 96 -27.90 2.60 -18.24
C GLU A 96 -27.94 1.09 -18.42
N GLY A 97 -28.56 0.41 -17.46
CA GLY A 97 -28.78 -1.03 -17.46
C GLY A 97 -30.14 -1.42 -18.02
N ASN A 98 -30.63 -2.60 -17.63
CA ASN A 98 -31.96 -3.12 -17.96
C ASN A 98 -32.71 -3.71 -16.76
N LYS A 99 -32.27 -3.36 -15.55
CA LYS A 99 -32.83 -3.70 -14.23
C LYS A 99 -33.01 -5.19 -13.99
N THR A 100 -32.13 -6.02 -14.55
CA THR A 100 -32.10 -7.45 -14.25
C THR A 100 -31.63 -7.69 -12.83
N LYS A 101 -32.15 -8.73 -12.16
CA LYS A 101 -31.71 -9.12 -10.82
C LYS A 101 -30.19 -9.38 -10.79
N ASP A 102 -29.53 -8.96 -9.71
CA ASP A 102 -28.08 -9.09 -9.48
C ASP A 102 -27.25 -8.40 -10.60
N SER A 103 -27.77 -7.29 -11.15
CA SER A 103 -27.02 -6.44 -12.08
C SER A 103 -26.44 -5.22 -11.37
N TYR A 104 -25.22 -4.86 -11.74
CA TYR A 104 -24.47 -3.78 -11.10
C TYR A 104 -23.99 -2.79 -12.17
N GLY A 105 -24.22 -1.49 -11.96
CA GLY A 105 -23.57 -0.46 -12.76
C GLY A 105 -22.06 -0.55 -12.56
N ILE A 106 -21.64 -0.44 -11.29
CA ILE A 106 -20.26 -0.63 -10.88
C ILE A 106 -20.21 -1.54 -9.65
N LEU A 107 -19.45 -2.63 -9.74
CA LEU A 107 -19.18 -3.55 -8.65
C LEU A 107 -17.70 -3.48 -8.27
N LEU A 108 -17.40 -3.10 -7.03
CA LEU A 108 -16.07 -3.23 -6.44
C LEU A 108 -16.12 -4.18 -5.25
N SER A 109 -15.24 -5.17 -5.28
CA SER A 109 -15.10 -6.18 -4.23
C SER A 109 -13.64 -6.38 -3.89
N LYS A 110 -13.29 -6.18 -2.61
CA LYS A 110 -11.91 -6.19 -2.11
C LYS A 110 -10.99 -5.19 -2.83
N LYS A 111 -11.48 -3.96 -2.97
CA LYS A 111 -10.76 -2.84 -3.60
C LYS A 111 -10.48 -1.74 -2.59
N SER A 112 -9.41 -1.00 -2.83
CA SER A 112 -9.01 0.08 -1.95
C SER A 112 -8.58 1.35 -2.67
N ASN A 113 -8.71 2.47 -1.95
CA ASN A 113 -8.18 3.78 -2.33
C ASN A 113 -8.51 4.18 -3.79
N SER A 114 -9.71 3.86 -4.24
CA SER A 114 -10.17 4.16 -5.60
C SER A 114 -11.28 5.19 -5.60
N THR A 115 -11.35 6.02 -6.64
CA THR A 115 -12.36 7.07 -6.78
C THR A 115 -13.31 6.77 -7.93
N ILE A 116 -14.62 6.85 -7.70
CA ILE A 116 -15.66 6.83 -8.74
C ILE A 116 -16.37 8.18 -8.72
N ARG A 117 -16.37 8.88 -9.85
CA ARG A 117 -16.93 10.24 -9.93
C ARG A 117 -17.63 10.57 -11.23
N ASN A 118 -18.51 11.58 -11.14
CA ASN A 118 -19.24 12.17 -12.26
C ASN A 118 -20.04 11.14 -13.08
N CYS A 119 -20.45 10.01 -12.52
CA CYS A 119 -21.21 8.98 -13.23
C CYS A 119 -22.72 9.21 -13.11
N ILE A 120 -23.45 9.05 -14.22
CA ILE A 120 -24.90 8.92 -14.20
C ILE A 120 -25.24 7.44 -14.36
N ILE A 121 -25.78 6.78 -13.33
CA ILE A 121 -26.04 5.34 -13.34
C ILE A 121 -27.52 5.08 -13.09
N THR A 122 -28.17 4.36 -14.01
CA THR A 122 -29.61 4.10 -13.97
C THR A 122 -29.96 2.68 -14.42
N ASP A 123 -31.14 2.21 -14.01
CA ASP A 123 -31.71 0.92 -14.42
C ASP A 123 -30.81 -0.30 -14.13
N PHE A 124 -30.17 -0.33 -12.96
CA PHE A 124 -29.54 -1.53 -12.41
C PHE A 124 -30.27 -2.02 -11.15
N ASP A 125 -30.00 -3.27 -10.75
CA ASP A 125 -30.37 -3.71 -9.40
C ASP A 125 -29.56 -2.90 -8.37
N TYR A 126 -28.26 -2.73 -8.61
CA TYR A 126 -27.38 -1.88 -7.81
C TYR A 126 -26.67 -0.88 -8.73
N GLY A 127 -26.78 0.42 -8.44
CA GLY A 127 -26.03 1.45 -9.17
C GLY A 127 -24.54 1.29 -8.94
N ILE A 128 -24.09 1.53 -7.71
CA ILE A 128 -22.73 1.22 -7.24
C ILE A 128 -22.80 0.28 -6.04
N TYR A 129 -22.06 -0.81 -6.08
CA TYR A 129 -21.93 -1.74 -4.97
C TYR A 129 -20.46 -1.89 -4.53
N LEU A 130 -20.21 -1.58 -3.26
CA LEU A 130 -18.94 -1.83 -2.57
C LEU A 130 -19.09 -3.01 -1.60
N TYR A 131 -18.23 -4.03 -1.77
CA TYR A 131 -18.19 -5.21 -0.91
C TYR A 131 -16.77 -5.46 -0.38
N ALA A 132 -16.62 -5.63 0.94
CA ALA A 132 -15.32 -5.78 1.60
C ALA A 132 -14.23 -4.82 1.06
N SER A 133 -14.59 -3.56 0.78
CA SER A 133 -13.74 -2.58 0.08
C SER A 133 -13.46 -1.38 0.99
N LEU A 134 -12.22 -0.88 0.98
CA LEU A 134 -11.69 0.07 1.97
C LEU A 134 -11.29 1.40 1.35
N GLU A 135 -11.47 2.52 2.05
CA GLU A 135 -10.85 3.81 1.66
C GLU A 135 -11.23 4.31 0.24
N ASN A 136 -12.34 3.85 -0.34
CA ASN A 136 -12.76 4.30 -1.66
C ASN A 136 -13.58 5.59 -1.57
N LYS A 137 -13.54 6.40 -2.62
CA LYS A 137 -14.25 7.68 -2.72
C LYS A 137 -15.34 7.60 -3.80
N ILE A 138 -16.59 7.73 -3.41
CA ILE A 138 -17.74 7.81 -4.34
C ILE A 138 -18.25 9.24 -4.30
N ILE A 139 -17.90 10.04 -5.30
CA ILE A 139 -18.08 11.50 -5.24
C ILE A 139 -18.79 12.03 -6.48
N ASN A 140 -19.80 12.88 -6.28
CA ASN A 140 -20.45 13.62 -7.38
C ASN A 140 -21.10 12.74 -8.46
N ASN A 141 -21.69 11.62 -8.07
CA ASN A 141 -22.42 10.73 -8.98
C ASN A 141 -23.93 10.99 -8.91
N THR A 142 -24.66 10.63 -9.97
CA THR A 142 -26.13 10.60 -10.03
C THR A 142 -26.58 9.14 -10.20
N LEU A 143 -27.21 8.55 -9.19
CA LEU A 143 -27.60 7.14 -9.16
C LEU A 143 -29.12 7.02 -8.99
N ASN A 144 -29.85 7.23 -10.08
CA ASN A 144 -31.31 7.30 -10.03
C ASN A 144 -31.96 6.06 -10.65
N SER A 145 -33.19 5.77 -10.24
CA SER A 145 -34.02 4.71 -10.85
C SER A 145 -33.42 3.30 -10.81
N ASN A 146 -32.48 3.01 -9.90
CA ASN A 146 -31.98 1.66 -9.62
C ASN A 146 -32.87 0.98 -8.55
N ASN A 147 -32.63 -0.28 -8.19
CA ASN A 147 -33.24 -0.80 -6.95
C ASN A 147 -32.49 -0.27 -5.72
N TYR A 148 -31.16 -0.33 -5.76
CA TYR A 148 -30.26 0.31 -4.80
C TYR A 148 -29.40 1.34 -5.54
N GLY A 149 -29.34 2.58 -5.06
CA GLY A 149 -28.46 3.60 -5.64
C GLY A 149 -27.00 3.28 -5.34
N ILE A 150 -26.56 3.58 -4.11
CA ILE A 150 -25.27 3.17 -3.56
C ILE A 150 -25.51 2.15 -2.46
N TYR A 151 -24.84 1.00 -2.54
CA TYR A 151 -24.89 -0.02 -1.52
C TYR A 151 -23.49 -0.34 -1.05
N VAL A 152 -23.26 -0.30 0.26
CA VAL A 152 -22.00 -0.70 0.89
C VAL A 152 -22.33 -1.82 1.87
N SER A 153 -21.64 -2.95 1.72
CA SER A 153 -21.84 -4.07 2.64
C SER A 153 -20.51 -4.72 3.02
N SER A 154 -20.51 -5.29 4.22
CA SER A 154 -19.45 -6.15 4.71
C SER A 154 -19.92 -7.61 4.69
N PRO A 155 -19.01 -8.58 4.58
CA PRO A 155 -19.29 -9.99 4.85
C PRO A 155 -20.11 -10.25 6.12
N SER A 156 -19.88 -9.50 7.21
CA SER A 156 -20.62 -9.57 8.48
C SER A 156 -22.05 -9.02 8.43
N SER A 157 -22.41 -8.25 7.39
CA SER A 157 -23.72 -7.61 7.24
C SER A 157 -24.74 -8.44 6.44
N LEU A 158 -24.32 -9.58 5.89
CA LEU A 158 -25.18 -10.47 5.10
C LEU A 158 -26.18 -11.23 6.00
N SER A 159 -27.44 -10.81 5.98
CA SER A 159 -28.54 -11.60 6.51
C SER A 159 -28.82 -12.80 5.60
N CYS A 160 -28.68 -14.02 6.12
CA CYS A 160 -28.83 -15.30 5.40
C CYS A 160 -30.28 -15.65 4.99
N SER A 161 -31.01 -14.69 4.42
CA SER A 161 -32.40 -14.85 3.99
C SER A 161 -32.73 -13.97 2.78
N GLY A 162 -32.00 -14.09 1.65
CA GLY A 162 -32.41 -13.36 0.44
C GLY A 162 -31.70 -13.62 -0.90
N TYR A 163 -30.43 -14.01 -0.91
CA TYR A 163 -29.59 -13.77 -2.10
C TYR A 163 -28.99 -15.01 -2.76
N GLY A 164 -29.66 -16.16 -2.73
CA GLY A 164 -29.12 -17.35 -3.40
C GLY A 164 -27.78 -17.83 -2.82
N TYR A 165 -27.60 -17.62 -1.52
CA TYR A 165 -26.46 -18.09 -0.74
C TYR A 165 -26.94 -19.09 0.31
N VAL A 166 -26.16 -20.13 0.59
CA VAL A 166 -26.40 -21.05 1.71
C VAL A 166 -25.31 -20.82 2.75
N CYS A 167 -25.70 -20.37 3.94
CA CYS A 167 -24.78 -20.14 5.05
C CYS A 167 -24.56 -21.44 5.84
N ILE A 168 -23.29 -21.81 6.03
CA ILE A 168 -22.88 -22.88 6.94
C ILE A 168 -22.07 -22.24 8.06
N HIS A 169 -22.67 -22.19 9.24
CA HIS A 169 -21.99 -21.74 10.45
C HIS A 169 -21.25 -22.93 11.07
N SER A 170 -19.95 -22.76 11.31
CA SER A 170 -19.11 -23.79 11.92
C SER A 170 -18.15 -23.18 12.93
N SER A 171 -17.58 -24.02 13.80
CA SER A 171 -16.52 -23.60 14.72
C SER A 171 -15.20 -23.23 14.03
N TYR A 172 -15.11 -23.34 12.71
CA TYR A 172 -13.93 -23.05 11.87
C TYR A 172 -14.15 -21.83 10.95
N GLY A 173 -15.19 -21.02 11.21
CA GLY A 173 -15.56 -19.86 10.42
C GLY A 173 -16.95 -20.00 9.77
N ASP A 174 -17.48 -18.86 9.33
CA ASP A 174 -18.74 -18.79 8.60
C ASP A 174 -18.47 -18.93 7.11
N TYR A 175 -19.11 -19.92 6.49
CA TYR A 175 -18.95 -20.21 5.07
C TYR A 175 -20.21 -19.81 4.32
N VAL A 176 -20.02 -19.10 3.22
CA VAL A 176 -21.10 -18.77 2.29
C VAL A 176 -20.90 -19.58 1.02
N TYR A 177 -21.85 -20.46 0.70
CA TYR A 177 -21.89 -21.12 -0.60
C TYR A 177 -22.48 -20.16 -1.63
N SER A 178 -21.63 -19.68 -2.54
CA SER A 178 -22.05 -18.88 -3.70
C SER A 178 -22.68 -19.80 -4.74
N VAL A 179 -23.98 -19.63 -5.00
CA VAL A 179 -24.67 -20.40 -6.06
C VAL A 179 -24.24 -19.91 -7.46
N ILE A 180 -23.75 -18.67 -7.55
CA ILE A 180 -23.21 -18.07 -8.79
C ILE A 180 -21.83 -18.66 -9.11
N GLU A 181 -20.92 -18.70 -8.14
CA GLU A 181 -19.54 -19.18 -8.34
C GLU A 181 -19.37 -20.69 -8.08
N LYS A 182 -20.41 -21.37 -7.55
CA LYS A 182 -20.40 -22.79 -7.15
C LYS A 182 -19.25 -23.19 -6.22
N LYS A 183 -18.84 -22.29 -5.33
CA LYS A 183 -17.78 -22.53 -4.32
C LYS A 183 -18.18 -22.00 -2.96
N PHE A 184 -17.54 -22.55 -1.93
CA PHE A 184 -17.61 -22.03 -0.56
C PHE A 184 -16.62 -20.86 -0.42
N VAL A 185 -17.12 -19.72 0.05
CA VAL A 185 -16.32 -18.54 0.40
C VAL A 185 -16.26 -18.49 1.92
N LEU A 186 -15.06 -18.49 2.47
CA LEU A 186 -14.84 -18.26 3.90
C LEU A 186 -15.08 -16.77 4.18
N ILE A 187 -15.96 -16.44 5.12
CA ILE A 187 -16.05 -15.09 5.69
C ILE A 187 -15.02 -15.02 6.83
N SER A 188 -13.86 -14.42 6.59
CA SER A 188 -12.95 -14.04 7.67
C SER A 188 -13.48 -12.81 8.39
N SER A 189 -13.40 -12.80 9.71
CA SER A 189 -13.89 -11.73 10.60
C SER A 189 -13.23 -10.36 10.42
N GLY A 190 -12.22 -10.24 9.55
CA GLY A 190 -11.50 -8.99 9.24
C GLY A 190 -11.76 -8.38 7.86
N GLU A 191 -12.55 -9.02 6.99
CA GLU A 191 -12.92 -8.40 5.71
C GLU A 191 -14.13 -7.49 5.93
N GLN A 192 -13.90 -6.19 6.13
CA GLN A 192 -14.96 -5.19 6.25
C GLN A 192 -14.90 -4.21 5.08
N SER A 193 -16.03 -3.57 4.75
CA SER A 193 -15.98 -2.33 3.99
C SER A 193 -15.94 -1.19 4.99
N SER A 194 -14.80 -0.52 5.18
CA SER A 194 -14.63 0.59 6.11
C SER A 194 -13.91 1.78 5.47
N ASN A 195 -14.03 2.95 6.10
CA ASN A 195 -13.34 4.20 5.72
C ASN A 195 -13.60 4.69 4.28
N ASN A 196 -14.69 4.27 3.64
CA ASN A 196 -15.10 4.78 2.33
C ASN A 196 -15.81 6.14 2.48
N GLU A 197 -15.43 7.10 1.63
CA GLU A 197 -16.03 8.43 1.55
C GLU A 197 -17.16 8.44 0.51
N ILE A 198 -18.38 8.85 0.90
CA ILE A 198 -19.50 8.97 -0.03
C ILE A 198 -20.10 10.36 0.09
N SER A 199 -19.69 11.27 -0.79
CA SER A 199 -20.00 12.70 -0.67
C SER A 199 -20.55 13.29 -1.98
N ASN A 200 -21.45 14.26 -1.87
CA ASN A 200 -22.01 15.01 -3.02
C ASN A 200 -22.72 14.16 -4.08
N ASN A 201 -23.21 12.95 -3.76
CA ASN A 201 -23.96 12.13 -4.69
C ASN A 201 -25.45 12.47 -4.67
N SER A 202 -26.12 12.26 -5.80
CA SER A 202 -27.57 12.35 -5.94
C SER A 202 -28.12 10.94 -6.20
N ALA A 203 -28.82 10.35 -5.24
CA ALA A 203 -29.45 9.04 -5.39
C ALA A 203 -30.95 9.19 -5.15
N CYS A 204 -31.73 9.26 -6.22
CA CYS A 204 -33.15 9.58 -6.19
C CYS A 204 -33.97 8.52 -6.93
N GLU A 205 -35.20 8.29 -6.48
CA GLU A 205 -36.16 7.40 -7.17
C GLU A 205 -35.67 5.94 -7.24
N ASN A 206 -34.81 5.52 -6.30
CA ASN A 206 -34.39 4.12 -6.24
C ASN A 206 -35.45 3.26 -5.53
N GLU A 207 -35.75 2.07 -6.05
CA GLU A 207 -36.94 1.30 -5.61
C GLU A 207 -36.84 0.78 -4.18
N ILE A 208 -35.64 0.41 -3.71
CA ILE A 208 -35.40 -0.17 -2.39
C ILE A 208 -34.69 0.83 -1.47
N SER A 209 -33.49 1.28 -1.81
CA SER A 209 -32.70 2.22 -0.99
C SER A 209 -31.85 3.15 -1.86
N ASP A 210 -31.75 4.41 -1.46
CA ASP A 210 -30.94 5.38 -2.19
C ASP A 210 -29.45 5.20 -1.88
N ILE A 211 -29.10 5.27 -0.60
CA ILE A 211 -27.76 5.03 -0.09
C ILE A 211 -27.89 4.14 1.14
N SER A 212 -27.26 2.97 1.11
CA SER A 212 -27.23 2.02 2.23
C SER A 212 -25.81 1.75 2.65
N LEU A 213 -25.52 1.98 3.93
CA LEU A 213 -24.18 1.93 4.50
C LEU A 213 -24.17 0.96 5.69
N ASN A 214 -23.01 0.34 5.93
CA ASN A 214 -22.74 -0.31 7.20
C ASN A 214 -22.25 0.74 8.24
N ASN A 215 -22.00 0.32 9.48
CA ASN A 215 -21.59 1.23 10.56
C ASN A 215 -20.11 1.63 10.55
N GLU A 216 -19.28 1.07 9.66
CA GLU A 216 -17.81 1.15 9.73
C GLU A 216 -17.23 2.20 8.76
N ASN A 217 -18.07 3.07 8.23
CA ASN A 217 -17.66 4.11 7.28
C ASN A 217 -18.12 5.47 7.83
N GLU A 218 -17.23 6.46 7.91
CA GLU A 218 -17.53 7.77 8.51
C GLU A 218 -17.09 8.93 7.58
N ASN A 219 -17.93 9.35 6.62
CA ASN A 219 -17.91 10.69 5.99
C ASN A 219 -18.95 10.81 4.84
N PHE A 220 -20.15 11.31 5.14
CA PHE A 220 -21.30 11.23 4.20
C PHE A 220 -22.07 12.54 3.97
N GLY A 221 -21.52 13.65 4.44
CA GLY A 221 -22.31 14.79 4.89
C GLY A 221 -22.97 15.70 3.85
N ASN A 222 -23.01 15.37 2.54
CA ASN A 222 -23.57 16.26 1.50
C ASN A 222 -24.40 15.57 0.39
N ASN A 223 -24.94 14.37 0.61
CA ASN A 223 -25.71 13.65 -0.42
C ASN A 223 -27.17 14.14 -0.58
N ILE A 224 -27.75 13.97 -1.76
CA ILE A 224 -29.14 14.27 -2.10
C ILE A 224 -29.91 12.96 -2.31
N CYS A 225 -31.00 12.73 -1.56
CA CYS A 225 -31.82 11.52 -1.66
C CYS A 225 -33.31 11.77 -1.35
N ASP A 226 -34.23 10.91 -1.78
CA ASP A 226 -35.67 11.05 -1.51
C ASP A 226 -36.16 10.16 -0.35
N LYS A 227 -35.48 9.04 -0.09
CA LYS A 227 -35.71 8.19 1.08
C LYS A 227 -34.83 8.60 2.25
N ILE A 228 -35.36 9.43 3.15
CA ILE A 228 -34.77 9.64 4.48
C ILE A 228 -35.24 8.51 5.41
N SER A 229 -34.40 7.50 5.69
CA SER A 229 -34.72 6.52 6.75
C SER A 229 -33.81 6.69 7.97
N ASN A 230 -34.33 7.34 9.00
CA ASN A 230 -33.95 7.03 10.37
C ASN A 230 -34.58 5.69 10.72
N ASN A 231 -33.84 4.59 10.57
CA ASN A 231 -34.29 3.29 11.09
C ASN A 231 -33.48 2.94 12.33
N SER A 232 -34.18 2.63 13.41
CA SER A 232 -33.66 2.31 14.75
C SER A 232 -32.90 0.97 14.85
N ASN A 233 -32.47 0.40 13.72
CA ASN A 233 -31.78 -0.88 13.60
C ASN A 233 -30.57 -0.80 12.64
N ASN A 234 -29.59 0.05 12.95
CA ASN A 234 -28.18 -0.06 12.55
C ASN A 234 -27.79 0.04 11.04
N ASN A 235 -28.49 0.80 10.19
CA ASN A 235 -27.92 1.32 8.94
C ASN A 235 -28.11 2.85 8.91
N LEU A 236 -27.01 3.61 8.99
CA LEU A 236 -27.01 5.08 8.96
C LEU A 236 -27.17 5.57 7.50
N VAL A 237 -28.22 6.36 7.25
CA VAL A 237 -28.47 7.00 5.95
C VAL A 237 -28.34 8.52 6.14
N PHE A 238 -27.33 9.13 5.49
CA PHE A 238 -27.06 10.55 5.60
C PHE A 238 -27.42 11.27 4.29
N CYS A 239 -28.57 11.94 4.28
CA CYS A 239 -28.98 12.84 3.20
C CYS A 239 -28.99 14.27 3.73
N SER A 240 -28.32 15.17 3.03
CA SER A 240 -28.22 16.59 3.38
C SER A 240 -29.27 17.44 2.69
N LYS A 241 -29.84 16.94 1.58
CA LYS A 241 -30.94 17.58 0.85
C LYS A 241 -31.90 16.52 0.28
N ASN A 242 -33.15 16.94 0.05
CA ASN A 242 -34.13 16.13 -0.68
C ASN A 242 -33.95 16.30 -2.20
N CYS A 243 -34.30 15.26 -2.97
CA CYS A 243 -34.28 15.27 -4.44
C CYS A 243 -35.18 16.33 -5.12
N SER A 244 -36.01 17.04 -4.34
CA SER A 244 -36.78 18.19 -4.81
C SER A 244 -35.96 19.48 -4.92
N SER A 245 -34.69 19.48 -4.49
CA SER A 245 -33.77 20.60 -4.72
C SER A 245 -33.31 20.58 -6.19
N SER A 246 -33.76 21.55 -6.98
CA SER A 246 -33.44 21.68 -8.42
C SER A 246 -32.01 22.18 -8.66
N GLU A 247 -31.05 21.85 -7.81
CA GLU A 247 -29.66 22.22 -8.04
C GLU A 247 -29.12 21.35 -9.17
N LEU A 248 -28.80 21.99 -10.30
CA LEU A 248 -28.00 21.33 -11.34
C LEU A 248 -26.69 20.91 -10.70
N GLN A 249 -26.53 19.61 -10.45
CA GLN A 249 -25.28 19.04 -9.96
C GLN A 249 -24.20 19.43 -10.97
N LYS A 250 -23.17 20.14 -10.54
CA LYS A 250 -22.09 20.63 -11.43
C LYS A 250 -21.06 19.53 -11.68
N MET A 251 -20.23 19.69 -12.69
CA MET A 251 -19.10 18.77 -12.89
C MET A 251 -18.08 18.98 -11.77
N LEU A 252 -17.51 17.89 -11.26
CA LEU A 252 -16.40 17.93 -10.30
C LEU A 252 -15.11 17.85 -11.11
N PHE A 253 -14.30 18.91 -11.00
CA PHE A 253 -12.93 18.95 -11.51
C PHE A 253 -11.95 18.72 -10.37
N LEU A 254 -10.89 17.97 -10.65
CA LEU A 254 -9.68 17.98 -9.83
C LEU A 254 -8.69 18.89 -10.56
N TYR A 255 -7.87 19.60 -9.80
CA TYR A 255 -6.83 20.44 -10.36
C TYR A 255 -5.51 20.23 -9.63
N TYR A 256 -4.43 20.55 -10.35
CA TYR A 256 -3.04 20.45 -9.95
C TYR A 256 -2.46 21.86 -10.03
N CYS A 257 -1.98 22.39 -8.93
CA CYS A 257 -1.44 23.75 -8.85
C CYS A 257 0.07 23.74 -9.02
N ASP A 258 0.60 24.92 -9.35
CA ASP A 258 2.01 25.29 -9.24
C ASP A 258 2.09 26.19 -8.00
N ASP A 259 2.32 25.57 -6.84
CA ASP A 259 2.21 26.21 -5.53
C ASP A 259 3.48 27.01 -5.17
N ASP A 260 4.63 26.62 -5.71
CA ASP A 260 5.93 27.28 -5.47
C ASP A 260 6.38 28.24 -6.59
N GLY A 261 5.73 28.21 -7.75
CA GLY A 261 5.90 29.16 -8.85
C GLY A 261 7.03 28.84 -9.82
N ASP A 262 7.49 27.59 -9.89
CA ASP A 262 8.54 27.15 -10.82
C ASP A 262 8.03 26.75 -12.22
N SER A 263 6.71 26.84 -12.44
CA SER A 263 5.99 26.50 -13.66
C SER A 263 5.79 25.00 -13.92
N TYR A 264 6.12 24.14 -12.97
CA TYR A 264 5.72 22.74 -12.97
C TYR A 264 4.47 22.57 -12.09
N PHE A 265 3.50 21.80 -12.59
CA PHE A 265 2.29 21.53 -11.80
C PHE A 265 2.51 20.29 -10.94
N SER A 266 1.85 20.25 -9.78
CA SER A 266 1.87 19.13 -8.86
C SER A 266 1.59 17.78 -9.53
N LYS A 267 2.38 16.77 -9.14
CA LYS A 267 2.08 15.35 -9.40
C LYS A 267 0.90 14.86 -8.54
N PHE A 268 0.55 15.58 -7.48
CA PHE A 268 -0.53 15.23 -6.54
C PHE A 268 -1.72 16.17 -6.70
N ILE A 269 -2.91 15.71 -6.33
CA ILE A 269 -4.12 16.53 -6.44
C ILE A 269 -4.02 17.69 -5.45
N SER A 270 -3.88 18.92 -5.94
CA SER A 270 -3.84 20.14 -5.10
C SER A 270 -5.24 20.55 -4.61
N GLY A 271 -6.29 20.22 -5.37
CA GLY A 271 -7.66 20.46 -4.91
C GLY A 271 -8.75 20.08 -5.90
N TYR A 272 -9.98 20.55 -5.61
CA TYR A 272 -11.15 20.28 -6.44
C TYR A 272 -12.14 21.45 -6.50
N CYS A 273 -12.94 21.51 -7.56
CA CYS A 273 -14.00 22.51 -7.71
C CYS A 273 -15.23 21.98 -8.43
N PHE A 274 -16.38 22.63 -8.19
CA PHE A 274 -17.67 22.31 -8.81
C PHE A 274 -18.09 23.40 -9.79
N GLY A 275 -18.09 23.11 -11.09
CA GLY A 275 -18.31 24.17 -12.07
C GLY A 275 -18.14 23.75 -13.53
N ASP A 276 -17.69 24.73 -14.31
CA ASP A 276 -16.97 24.58 -15.57
C ASP A 276 -15.48 24.84 -15.30
N ASP A 277 -14.64 24.82 -16.35
CA ASP A 277 -13.20 25.04 -16.25
C ASP A 277 -12.85 26.40 -15.58
N SER A 278 -13.79 27.36 -15.51
CA SER A 278 -13.57 28.64 -14.83
C SER A 278 -13.54 28.54 -13.29
N CYS A 279 -13.86 27.38 -12.71
CA CYS A 279 -13.76 27.17 -11.26
C CYS A 279 -12.35 26.84 -10.76
N ILE A 280 -11.42 26.59 -11.68
CA ILE A 280 -10.03 26.24 -11.37
C ILE A 280 -9.29 27.52 -10.93
N PRO A 281 -8.54 27.50 -9.81
CA PRO A 281 -7.75 28.64 -9.38
C PRO A 281 -6.71 29.06 -10.43
N ILE A 282 -6.30 30.34 -10.36
CA ILE A 282 -5.16 30.83 -11.14
C ILE A 282 -3.90 30.08 -10.69
N ASN A 283 -3.02 29.71 -11.62
CA ASN A 283 -1.86 28.83 -11.42
C ASN A 283 -2.20 27.35 -11.16
N CYS A 284 -3.37 26.88 -11.59
CA CYS A 284 -3.67 25.46 -11.56
C CYS A 284 -4.15 24.95 -12.93
N SER A 285 -3.93 23.67 -13.18
CA SER A 285 -4.28 22.95 -14.41
C SER A 285 -5.22 21.78 -14.12
N LEU A 286 -6.00 21.38 -15.13
CA LEU A 286 -6.75 20.11 -15.11
C LEU A 286 -5.85 18.91 -15.41
N ASP A 287 -4.76 19.16 -16.13
CA ASP A 287 -3.80 18.13 -16.46
C ASP A 287 -2.92 17.89 -15.26
N ARG A 288 -2.74 16.60 -14.94
CA ARG A 288 -1.83 16.16 -13.89
C ARG A 288 -0.42 16.62 -14.26
N GLY A 289 0.23 17.35 -13.37
CA GLY A 289 1.62 17.70 -13.54
C GLY A 289 2.56 16.58 -13.09
N ASN A 290 3.85 16.87 -13.10
CA ASN A 290 4.92 15.92 -12.86
C ASN A 290 5.85 16.37 -11.73
N ASP A 291 5.52 17.46 -11.05
CA ASP A 291 6.28 17.94 -9.90
C ASP A 291 6.08 17.04 -8.67
N CYS A 292 7.17 16.42 -8.25
CA CYS A 292 7.21 15.53 -7.09
C CYS A 292 7.23 16.29 -5.75
N ASN A 293 7.50 17.60 -5.74
CA ASN A 293 7.42 18.46 -4.56
C ASN A 293 7.05 19.91 -4.91
N ASP A 294 5.77 20.11 -5.18
CA ASP A 294 5.09 21.39 -5.48
C ASP A 294 5.18 22.48 -4.37
N GLY A 295 5.85 22.17 -3.25
CA GLY A 295 6.17 23.14 -2.21
C GLY A 295 7.60 23.68 -2.29
N ASN A 296 8.40 23.25 -3.26
CA ASN A 296 9.82 23.57 -3.38
C ASN A 296 10.31 23.66 -4.83
N SER A 297 10.40 24.90 -5.33
CA SER A 297 10.86 25.30 -6.68
C SER A 297 12.25 24.83 -7.14
N SER A 298 12.97 24.07 -6.31
CA SER A 298 14.25 23.44 -6.67
C SER A 298 14.12 21.93 -6.90
N ILE A 299 12.93 21.36 -6.71
CA ILE A 299 12.62 19.95 -6.91
C ILE A 299 11.51 19.91 -7.95
N HIS A 300 11.87 19.63 -9.19
CA HIS A 300 10.96 19.60 -10.32
C HIS A 300 11.61 18.84 -11.49
N PRO A 301 10.83 18.35 -12.46
CA PRO A 301 11.36 17.67 -13.62
C PRO A 301 12.48 18.43 -14.34
N GLY A 302 13.63 17.78 -14.48
CA GLY A 302 14.82 18.36 -15.13
C GLY A 302 15.62 19.34 -14.25
N ALA A 303 15.34 19.43 -12.95
CA ALA A 303 16.22 20.11 -12.00
C ALA A 303 17.63 19.48 -11.98
N GLU A 304 18.61 20.21 -11.47
CA GLU A 304 19.97 19.67 -11.32
C GLU A 304 20.07 18.83 -10.04
N GLU A 305 20.33 17.54 -10.21
CA GLU A 305 20.55 16.58 -9.13
C GLU A 305 21.65 17.01 -8.14
N ILE A 306 21.27 17.11 -6.87
CA ILE A 306 22.20 17.29 -5.76
C ILE A 306 22.60 15.92 -5.24
N ILE A 307 23.62 15.37 -5.91
CA ILE A 307 24.22 14.05 -5.65
C ILE A 307 24.21 13.66 -4.16
N CYS A 308 23.51 12.57 -3.86
CA CYS A 308 23.50 11.88 -2.57
C CYS A 308 22.92 12.69 -1.38
N ASN A 309 21.99 13.61 -1.62
CA ASN A 309 21.32 14.31 -0.52
C ASN A 309 20.03 13.60 -0.04
N GLY A 310 19.61 12.51 -0.69
CA GLY A 310 18.42 11.74 -0.38
C GLY A 310 17.12 12.35 -0.91
N ILE A 311 17.22 13.35 -1.78
CA ILE A 311 16.11 14.03 -2.44
C ILE A 311 16.25 13.75 -3.94
N ASP A 312 15.15 13.41 -4.58
CA ASP A 312 15.04 13.28 -6.03
C ASP A 312 14.67 14.68 -6.55
N GLU A 313 15.66 15.45 -7.00
CA GLU A 313 15.43 16.82 -7.47
C GLU A 313 14.75 16.84 -8.82
N ASP A 314 15.16 15.94 -9.73
CA ASP A 314 14.69 15.95 -11.11
C ASP A 314 13.42 15.10 -11.35
N CYS A 315 12.83 14.58 -10.27
CA CYS A 315 11.59 13.80 -10.22
C CYS A 315 11.62 12.54 -11.12
N ASP A 316 12.80 12.01 -11.43
CA ASP A 316 12.96 10.77 -12.19
C ASP A 316 12.85 9.50 -11.31
N ASN A 317 12.62 9.69 -10.00
CA ASN A 317 12.63 8.70 -8.92
C ASN A 317 14.04 8.17 -8.61
N PHE A 318 15.09 8.93 -8.96
CA PHE A 318 16.48 8.62 -8.72
C PHE A 318 17.26 9.85 -8.24
N ASP A 319 17.59 9.88 -6.94
CA ASP A 319 18.75 10.68 -6.50
C ASP A 319 20.00 10.09 -7.18
N LYS A 320 20.70 10.87 -8.02
CA LYS A 320 21.94 10.48 -8.71
C LYS A 320 23.08 10.33 -7.73
N CYS A 321 23.00 9.33 -6.89
CA CYS A 321 24.11 8.72 -6.20
C CYS A 321 24.98 8.00 -7.23
N GLY A 322 26.30 7.95 -7.02
CA GLY A 322 27.13 6.97 -7.74
C GLY A 322 26.52 5.55 -7.68
N LYS A 323 26.93 4.66 -8.57
CA LYS A 323 26.40 3.29 -8.73
C LYS A 323 25.88 2.69 -7.41
N ARG A 324 24.57 2.46 -7.34
CA ARG A 324 23.89 1.96 -6.14
C ARG A 324 23.26 0.62 -6.45
N ILE A 325 23.37 -0.31 -5.51
CA ILE A 325 22.67 -1.58 -5.52
C ILE A 325 22.01 -1.78 -4.15
N TRP A 326 20.82 -2.36 -4.10
CA TRP A 326 20.11 -2.63 -2.85
C TRP A 326 19.12 -3.79 -2.99
N SER A 327 18.77 -4.43 -1.87
CA SER A 327 17.67 -5.38 -1.82
C SER A 327 16.32 -4.68 -1.89
N SER A 328 15.40 -5.22 -2.68
CA SER A 328 14.10 -4.63 -2.90
C SER A 328 12.98 -5.65 -2.97
N ASP A 329 11.75 -5.17 -3.01
CA ASP A 329 10.62 -5.92 -3.55
C ASP A 329 10.61 -5.89 -5.09
N LYS A 330 9.59 -6.52 -5.70
CA LYS A 330 9.42 -6.57 -7.16
C LYS A 330 9.07 -5.22 -7.81
N TYR A 331 8.79 -4.20 -7.01
CA TYR A 331 8.42 -2.85 -7.42
C TYR A 331 9.56 -1.84 -7.18
N MET A 332 10.77 -2.33 -6.90
CA MET A 332 11.97 -1.52 -6.61
C MET A 332 11.95 -0.79 -5.27
N HIS A 333 10.94 -1.02 -4.42
CA HIS A 333 10.98 -0.46 -3.07
C HIS A 333 12.05 -1.15 -2.25
N GLU A 334 12.94 -0.37 -1.66
CA GLU A 334 13.99 -0.89 -0.78
C GLU A 334 13.39 -1.65 0.39
N LYS A 335 13.95 -2.83 0.64
CA LYS A 335 13.54 -3.71 1.71
C LYS A 335 14.75 -4.47 2.21
N ASN A 336 15.06 -4.32 3.49
CA ASN A 336 16.32 -4.82 4.07
C ASN A 336 16.10 -5.96 5.09
N THR A 337 14.85 -6.36 5.33
CA THR A 337 14.47 -7.56 6.11
C THR A 337 13.49 -8.36 5.28
N PHE A 338 13.77 -9.65 5.08
CA PHE A 338 12.88 -10.57 4.37
C PHE A 338 12.49 -11.73 5.27
N TYR A 339 11.23 -12.15 5.22
CA TYR A 339 10.83 -13.38 5.88
C TYR A 339 11.14 -14.57 4.98
N SER A 340 11.42 -15.73 5.55
CA SER A 340 11.90 -16.93 4.82
C SER A 340 10.99 -17.46 3.69
N TYR A 341 9.77 -16.94 3.55
CA TYR A 341 8.84 -17.28 2.47
C TYR A 341 8.76 -16.23 1.36
N GLU A 342 9.46 -15.10 1.50
CA GLU A 342 9.44 -14.00 0.54
C GLU A 342 10.49 -14.19 -0.56
N ASP A 343 10.24 -13.55 -1.69
CA ASP A 343 11.21 -13.46 -2.78
C ASP A 343 12.09 -12.22 -2.56
N VAL A 344 13.41 -12.37 -2.73
CA VAL A 344 14.36 -11.25 -2.68
C VAL A 344 14.62 -10.77 -4.10
N TYR A 345 14.26 -9.51 -4.37
CA TYR A 345 14.65 -8.81 -5.57
C TYR A 345 15.89 -7.96 -5.25
N VAL A 346 16.66 -7.69 -6.29
CA VAL A 346 17.75 -6.72 -6.22
C VAL A 346 17.50 -5.67 -7.28
N SER A 347 17.64 -4.42 -6.87
CA SER A 347 17.55 -3.26 -7.72
C SER A 347 18.88 -2.53 -7.74
N GLY A 348 19.16 -1.84 -8.83
CA GLY A 348 20.35 -1.03 -8.95
C GLY A 348 20.21 0.07 -9.97
N THR A 349 20.97 1.15 -9.77
CA THR A 349 20.92 2.38 -10.54
C THR A 349 22.32 2.98 -10.74
N GLY A 350 22.45 3.82 -11.77
CA GLY A 350 23.70 4.52 -12.09
C GLY A 350 24.78 3.66 -12.74
N PHE A 351 24.44 2.46 -13.23
CA PHE A 351 25.35 1.60 -13.99
C PHE A 351 25.45 2.05 -15.46
N ASP A 352 26.40 1.47 -16.22
CA ASP A 352 26.45 1.71 -17.66
C ASP A 352 25.18 1.16 -18.34
N ALA A 353 24.58 1.93 -19.25
CA ALA A 353 23.37 1.53 -19.97
C ALA A 353 23.58 0.31 -20.88
N ASN A 354 22.57 -0.58 -20.95
CA ASN A 354 22.58 -1.80 -21.76
C ASN A 354 23.80 -2.72 -21.50
N ARG A 355 24.31 -2.71 -20.27
CA ARG A 355 25.51 -3.44 -19.85
C ARG A 355 25.13 -4.74 -19.18
N GLU A 356 25.81 -5.83 -19.54
CA GLU A 356 25.74 -7.08 -18.77
C GLU A 356 26.61 -6.94 -17.51
N ILE A 357 26.01 -7.17 -16.35
CA ILE A 357 26.67 -7.22 -15.05
C ILE A 357 26.24 -8.49 -14.31
N GLU A 358 27.01 -8.87 -13.29
CA GLU A 358 26.78 -10.07 -12.50
C GLU A 358 26.51 -9.71 -11.04
N ILE A 359 25.35 -10.12 -10.52
CA ILE A 359 25.00 -9.84 -9.13
C ILE A 359 25.28 -11.05 -8.25
N TYR A 360 25.94 -10.81 -7.13
CA TYR A 360 26.26 -11.78 -6.08
C TYR A 360 25.53 -11.43 -4.78
N ILE A 361 24.90 -12.43 -4.15
CA ILE A 361 24.51 -12.38 -2.74
C ILE A 361 25.52 -13.21 -1.95
N ILE A 362 26.14 -12.60 -0.94
CA ILE A 362 27.11 -13.28 -0.07
C ILE A 362 26.73 -13.14 1.41
N PRO A 363 27.06 -14.12 2.26
CA PRO A 363 27.00 -13.95 3.71
C PRO A 363 27.79 -12.72 4.17
N HIS A 364 27.18 -11.89 5.00
CA HIS A 364 27.84 -10.73 5.58
C HIS A 364 29.11 -11.14 6.34
N LYS A 365 30.26 -10.58 5.95
CA LYS A 365 31.58 -10.87 6.55
C LYS A 365 32.48 -9.65 6.52
N ASN A 366 33.41 -9.58 7.48
CA ASN A 366 34.47 -8.57 7.50
C ASN A 366 35.45 -8.65 6.29
N SER A 367 35.41 -9.73 5.51
CA SER A 367 36.22 -9.93 4.31
C SER A 367 35.37 -10.57 3.22
N ILE A 368 35.25 -9.87 2.09
CA ILE A 368 34.46 -10.28 0.94
C ILE A 368 35.29 -11.24 0.07
N ASN A 369 34.74 -12.42 -0.20
CA ASN A 369 35.28 -13.37 -1.18
C ASN A 369 34.12 -13.94 -1.99
N LEU A 370 34.01 -13.55 -3.26
CA LEU A 370 32.90 -13.96 -4.15
C LEU A 370 32.85 -15.48 -4.40
N SER A 371 33.92 -16.21 -4.09
CA SER A 371 33.93 -17.68 -4.14
C SER A 371 33.28 -18.38 -2.94
N ASP A 372 32.93 -17.64 -1.87
CA ASP A 372 32.45 -18.20 -0.60
C ASP A 372 30.93 -18.53 -0.58
N PHE A 373 30.10 -18.05 -1.52
CA PHE A 373 28.68 -18.44 -1.63
C PHE A 373 28.07 -18.13 -3.03
N LYS A 374 26.98 -18.82 -3.40
CA LYS A 374 26.63 -19.22 -4.79
C LYS A 374 25.30 -18.69 -5.35
N ILE A 375 24.83 -17.50 -4.98
CA ILE A 375 23.69 -16.90 -5.70
C ILE A 375 24.25 -15.85 -6.63
N LYS A 376 24.35 -16.26 -7.89
CA LYS A 376 24.85 -15.49 -9.03
C LYS A 376 23.72 -15.33 -10.02
N LYS A 377 23.53 -14.11 -10.54
CA LYS A 377 22.68 -13.90 -11.70
C LYS A 377 23.27 -12.85 -12.62
N ASN A 378 23.36 -13.20 -13.89
CA ASN A 378 23.64 -12.24 -14.94
C ASN A 378 22.37 -11.43 -15.20
N ILE A 379 22.53 -10.12 -15.28
CA ILE A 379 21.48 -9.19 -15.62
C ILE A 379 22.00 -8.21 -16.67
N THR A 380 21.08 -7.59 -17.40
CA THR A 380 21.39 -6.51 -18.33
C THR A 380 20.68 -5.27 -17.83
N THR A 381 21.42 -4.18 -17.62
CA THR A 381 20.86 -2.87 -17.29
C THR A 381 20.03 -2.35 -18.45
N ASP A 382 19.03 -1.53 -18.16
CA ASP A 382 18.23 -0.86 -19.17
C ASP A 382 19.00 0.31 -19.83
N GLU A 383 18.30 1.08 -20.66
CA GLU A 383 18.85 2.23 -21.38
C GLU A 383 19.31 3.38 -20.47
N ASN A 384 18.87 3.39 -19.22
CA ASN A 384 19.24 4.38 -18.21
C ASN A 384 20.27 3.84 -17.21
N GLY A 385 20.72 2.59 -17.37
CA GLY A 385 21.66 1.98 -16.43
C GLY A 385 20.99 1.42 -15.17
N ASN A 386 19.68 1.18 -15.20
CA ASN A 386 18.90 0.68 -14.09
C ASN A 386 18.51 -0.79 -14.28
N PHE A 387 18.16 -1.46 -13.19
CA PHE A 387 17.57 -2.81 -13.24
C PHE A 387 16.76 -3.14 -11.99
N VAL A 388 15.83 -4.09 -12.16
CA VAL A 388 15.21 -4.86 -11.08
C VAL A 388 15.19 -6.33 -11.47
N SER A 389 15.60 -7.20 -10.56
CA SER A 389 15.70 -8.62 -10.87
C SER A 389 15.43 -9.49 -9.65
N LEU A 390 14.51 -10.44 -9.81
CA LEU A 390 14.31 -11.53 -8.85
C LEU A 390 15.60 -12.33 -8.73
N LEU A 391 16.27 -12.24 -7.60
CA LEU A 391 17.58 -12.84 -7.41
C LEU A 391 17.49 -14.13 -6.62
N TRP A 392 16.57 -14.19 -5.65
CA TRP A 392 16.49 -15.32 -4.75
C TRP A 392 15.04 -15.65 -4.38
N ASN A 393 14.57 -16.82 -4.82
CA ASN A 393 13.41 -17.48 -4.20
C ASN A 393 13.94 -18.14 -2.93
N LEU A 394 13.66 -17.59 -1.76
CA LEU A 394 14.28 -18.04 -0.51
C LEU A 394 14.07 -19.57 -0.32
N PRO A 395 15.13 -20.37 -0.07
CA PRO A 395 15.02 -21.81 0.06
C PRO A 395 14.65 -22.17 1.50
N ALA A 396 14.39 -23.45 1.76
CA ALA A 396 14.29 -23.93 3.15
C ALA A 396 15.59 -23.61 3.93
N TRP A 397 15.47 -23.24 5.22
CA TRP A 397 16.56 -22.84 6.14
C TRP A 397 17.93 -23.48 5.96
N ASN A 398 17.95 -24.77 5.62
CA ASN A 398 19.15 -25.59 5.57
C ASN A 398 20.16 -25.10 4.51
N GLU A 399 19.74 -24.19 3.62
CA GLU A 399 20.58 -23.53 2.63
C GLU A 399 21.04 -22.13 3.07
N LEU A 400 20.44 -21.55 4.12
CA LEU A 400 20.86 -20.29 4.73
C LEU A 400 22.03 -20.54 5.68
N SER A 401 23.19 -19.93 5.40
CA SER A 401 24.40 -20.11 6.21
C SER A 401 24.49 -19.11 7.38
N VAL A 402 23.84 -17.95 7.25
CA VAL A 402 23.81 -16.80 8.16
C VAL A 402 22.48 -16.04 8.04
N MET A 403 22.26 -15.03 8.90
CA MET A 403 21.08 -14.14 8.84
C MET A 403 21.27 -12.92 7.95
N HIS A 404 22.49 -12.40 7.84
CA HIS A 404 22.78 -11.16 7.12
C HIS A 404 23.54 -11.44 5.83
N TYR A 405 23.18 -10.74 4.76
CA TYR A 405 23.76 -10.89 3.44
C TYR A 405 24.15 -9.53 2.87
N ASP A 406 25.25 -9.50 2.13
CA ASP A 406 25.69 -8.36 1.33
C ASP A 406 25.35 -8.63 -0.14
N ILE A 407 25.10 -7.57 -0.90
CA ILE A 407 24.84 -7.63 -2.35
C ILE A 407 25.98 -6.93 -3.07
N ILE A 408 26.54 -7.56 -4.09
CA ILE A 408 27.66 -7.01 -4.87
C ILE A 408 27.32 -7.10 -6.36
N ALA A 409 27.60 -6.03 -7.10
CA ALA A 409 27.56 -6.01 -8.56
C ALA A 409 28.97 -6.10 -9.13
N ASP A 410 29.29 -7.22 -9.76
CA ASP A 410 30.51 -7.41 -10.55
C ASP A 410 30.27 -6.90 -11.99
N GLU A 411 30.91 -5.80 -12.34
CA GLU A 411 30.66 -5.07 -13.60
C GLU A 411 31.64 -5.44 -14.71
N ASN A 412 32.81 -5.94 -14.32
CA ASN A 412 33.89 -6.31 -15.23
C ASN A 412 33.86 -7.81 -15.59
N LEU A 413 33.04 -8.59 -14.89
CA LEU A 413 32.77 -10.02 -15.04
C LEU A 413 34.01 -10.90 -14.80
N ASP A 414 34.91 -10.48 -13.91
CA ASP A 414 36.13 -11.21 -13.56
C ASP A 414 35.98 -12.09 -12.32
N GLY A 415 34.86 -11.95 -11.59
CA GLY A 415 34.55 -12.70 -10.38
C GLY A 415 35.31 -12.26 -9.15
N ILE A 416 35.84 -11.03 -9.12
CA ILE A 416 36.61 -10.46 -8.02
C ILE A 416 36.00 -9.10 -7.63
N TYR A 417 35.58 -8.97 -6.37
CA TYR A 417 35.09 -7.69 -5.86
C TYR A 417 36.21 -6.64 -5.81
N GLU A 418 35.95 -5.47 -6.40
CA GLU A 418 36.85 -4.32 -6.35
C GLU A 418 36.21 -3.10 -5.69
N SER A 419 37.02 -2.20 -5.10
CA SER A 419 36.50 -1.06 -4.34
C SER A 419 35.76 0.00 -5.17
N GLY A 420 35.62 -0.20 -6.49
CA GLY A 420 34.85 0.67 -7.39
C GLY A 420 33.51 0.09 -7.80
N GLU A 421 33.22 -1.15 -7.42
CA GLU A 421 31.99 -1.85 -7.73
C GLU A 421 30.89 -1.54 -6.70
N ALA A 422 29.64 -1.54 -7.15
CA ALA A 422 28.51 -1.25 -6.28
C ALA A 422 28.31 -2.39 -5.28
N ILE A 423 28.11 -2.00 -4.01
CA ILE A 423 27.91 -2.92 -2.91
C ILE A 423 26.85 -2.39 -1.93
N ASP A 424 25.99 -3.29 -1.48
CA ASP A 424 25.08 -3.10 -0.35
C ASP A 424 25.58 -3.94 0.83
N ALA A 425 26.17 -3.29 1.84
CA ALA A 425 26.86 -3.97 2.94
C ALA A 425 26.91 -3.19 4.27
N SER A 426 26.21 -2.07 4.43
CA SER A 426 26.30 -1.25 5.65
C SER A 426 24.93 -1.03 6.30
N PRO A 427 24.69 -1.53 7.52
CA PRO A 427 25.56 -2.40 8.33
C PRO A 427 25.72 -3.82 7.76
N PHE A 428 24.84 -4.20 6.84
CA PHE A 428 24.78 -5.38 5.97
C PHE A 428 23.75 -5.03 4.88
N GLY A 429 23.69 -5.76 3.77
CA GLY A 429 22.67 -5.51 2.74
C GLY A 429 21.25 -5.83 3.22
N PHE A 430 20.97 -7.11 3.50
CA PHE A 430 19.66 -7.52 4.03
C PHE A 430 19.74 -8.66 5.06
N SER A 431 18.69 -8.79 5.87
CA SER A 431 18.47 -9.93 6.77
C SER A 431 17.38 -10.89 6.26
N VAL A 432 17.47 -12.15 6.68
CA VAL A 432 16.42 -13.15 6.44
C VAL A 432 15.97 -13.75 7.76
N ASP A 433 14.69 -13.57 8.08
CA ASP A 433 14.08 -13.90 9.36
C ASP A 433 13.17 -15.13 9.21
N PRO A 434 13.55 -16.31 9.76
CA PRO A 434 12.77 -17.54 9.67
C PRO A 434 11.61 -17.60 10.66
N VAL A 435 11.68 -16.78 11.71
CA VAL A 435 10.68 -16.60 12.76
C VAL A 435 10.49 -15.10 12.92
N TRP A 436 9.25 -14.66 13.11
CA TRP A 436 8.91 -13.25 13.25
C TRP A 436 7.76 -13.06 14.22
N ALA A 437 7.73 -11.91 14.88
CA ALA A 437 6.55 -11.43 15.58
C ALA A 437 5.44 -11.09 14.58
N SER A 438 4.21 -11.46 14.92
CA SER A 438 3.08 -11.39 14.00
C SER A 438 1.79 -10.94 14.66
N ASP A 439 0.82 -10.58 13.83
CA ASP A 439 -0.58 -10.56 14.22
C ASP A 439 -1.14 -11.99 14.39
N GLU A 440 -2.41 -12.11 14.77
CA GLU A 440 -3.09 -13.40 14.96
C GLU A 440 -3.22 -14.25 13.69
N ASN A 441 -3.06 -13.64 12.51
CA ASN A 441 -3.12 -14.29 11.21
C ASN A 441 -1.73 -14.77 10.74
N GLY A 442 -0.67 -14.43 11.48
CA GLY A 442 0.70 -14.76 11.12
C GLY A 442 1.35 -13.75 10.17
N ASN A 443 0.69 -12.60 9.92
CA ASN A 443 1.28 -11.52 9.16
C ASN A 443 2.35 -10.83 10.01
N PRO A 444 3.54 -10.58 9.46
CA PRO A 444 4.60 -9.91 10.21
C PRO A 444 4.20 -8.52 10.70
N LYS A 445 4.63 -8.21 11.93
CA LYS A 445 4.38 -6.92 12.58
C LYS A 445 5.57 -6.58 13.48
N GLU A 446 6.19 -5.44 13.20
CA GLU A 446 7.42 -5.00 13.88
C GLU A 446 7.16 -4.05 15.06
N THR A 447 5.95 -3.49 15.17
CA THR A 447 5.57 -2.54 16.23
C THR A 447 4.24 -2.95 16.85
N PHE A 448 4.21 -3.20 18.16
CA PHE A 448 3.01 -3.55 18.91
C PHE A 448 2.69 -2.50 19.96
N CYS A 449 1.41 -2.36 20.31
CA CYS A 449 1.00 -1.49 21.39
C CYS A 449 1.13 -2.17 22.75
N GLU A 450 1.35 -1.40 23.82
CA GLU A 450 1.32 -1.93 25.18
C GLU A 450 0.00 -2.69 25.44
N ASN A 451 0.12 -3.93 25.94
CA ASN A 451 -0.98 -4.90 26.14
C ASN A 451 -1.63 -5.46 24.87
N GLU A 452 -1.10 -5.16 23.69
CA GLU A 452 -1.47 -5.88 22.47
C GLU A 452 -0.96 -7.32 22.56
N ALA A 453 -1.75 -8.27 22.06
CA ALA A 453 -1.35 -9.66 21.98
C ALA A 453 -0.35 -9.87 20.84
N ILE A 454 0.85 -10.32 21.20
CA ILE A 454 1.92 -10.62 20.24
C ILE A 454 1.84 -12.09 19.88
N TYR A 455 1.71 -12.38 18.60
CA TYR A 455 1.78 -13.72 18.07
C TYR A 455 3.15 -13.94 17.43
N VAL A 456 3.46 -15.21 17.14
CA VAL A 456 4.69 -15.59 16.46
C VAL A 456 4.35 -16.60 15.39
N TYR A 457 4.95 -16.39 14.23
CA TYR A 457 4.95 -17.37 13.17
C TYR A 457 6.35 -17.65 12.66
N GLY A 458 6.51 -18.73 11.91
CA GLY A 458 7.82 -19.15 11.45
C GLY A 458 7.72 -20.19 10.35
N LYS A 459 8.60 -20.07 9.36
CA LYS A 459 8.65 -20.95 8.18
C LYS A 459 10.08 -21.31 7.84
N GLY A 460 10.22 -22.50 7.26
CA GLY A 460 11.51 -23.00 6.79
C GLY A 460 12.56 -22.91 7.89
N LEU A 461 12.36 -23.64 8.99
CA LEU A 461 13.34 -23.88 10.06
C LEU A 461 14.12 -25.19 9.81
N PRO A 462 15.30 -25.38 10.42
CA PRO A 462 16.14 -26.56 10.18
C PRO A 462 15.60 -27.83 10.82
N VAL A 463 14.76 -27.66 11.82
CA VAL A 463 14.18 -28.76 12.60
C VAL A 463 12.85 -29.17 11.96
N LYS A 464 12.57 -30.47 11.97
CA LYS A 464 11.38 -31.04 11.34
C LYS A 464 10.66 -31.95 12.33
N ASN A 465 9.33 -31.94 12.30
CA ASN A 465 8.48 -32.78 13.14
C ASN A 465 8.85 -32.72 14.63
N LYS A 466 9.04 -31.50 15.15
CA LYS A 466 9.57 -31.26 16.50
C LYS A 466 8.81 -30.12 17.18
N ASN A 467 8.63 -30.22 18.48
CA ASN A 467 8.18 -29.10 19.30
C ASN A 467 9.40 -28.30 19.77
N ILE A 468 9.38 -26.99 19.62
CA ILE A 468 10.42 -26.08 20.08
C ILE A 468 9.85 -25.10 21.12
N THR A 469 10.74 -24.46 21.86
CA THR A 469 10.40 -23.43 22.84
C THR A 469 10.75 -22.07 22.27
N LEU A 470 9.88 -21.08 22.43
CA LEU A 470 10.09 -19.70 22.02
C LEU A 470 10.34 -18.82 23.24
N TYR A 471 11.28 -17.90 23.11
CA TYR A 471 11.66 -16.93 24.13
C TYR A 471 11.56 -15.51 23.55
N PHE A 472 10.89 -14.60 24.26
CA PHE A 472 10.86 -13.17 23.92
C PHE A 472 11.91 -12.45 24.76
N VAL A 473 13.04 -12.09 24.17
CA VAL A 473 14.15 -11.55 24.96
C VAL A 473 14.26 -10.05 24.70
N PRO A 474 14.38 -9.19 25.74
CA PRO A 474 14.66 -7.77 25.53
C PRO A 474 15.93 -7.57 24.71
N TYR A 475 15.98 -6.50 23.92
CA TYR A 475 17.12 -6.14 23.10
C TYR A 475 18.38 -5.87 23.95
N VAL A 476 19.11 -6.94 24.24
CA VAL A 476 20.36 -6.97 24.96
C VAL A 476 21.20 -8.06 24.33
N LYS A 477 22.46 -7.77 23.98
CA LYS A 477 23.37 -8.79 23.41
C LYS A 477 23.49 -9.99 24.34
N ILE A 478 22.87 -11.12 23.97
CA ILE A 478 23.03 -12.41 24.65
C ILE A 478 24.29 -13.08 24.09
N SER A 479 25.21 -13.48 24.96
CA SER A 479 26.40 -14.22 24.52
C SER A 479 26.09 -15.71 24.35
N PRO A 480 26.56 -16.38 23.27
CA PRO A 480 26.44 -17.83 23.13
C PRO A 480 26.94 -18.58 24.37
N GLY A 481 26.20 -19.62 24.78
CA GLY A 481 26.44 -20.38 26.01
C GLY A 481 25.75 -19.82 27.26
N SER A 482 25.07 -18.67 27.15
CA SER A 482 24.22 -18.13 28.22
C SER A 482 22.91 -18.92 28.30
N LYS A 483 22.38 -19.09 29.51
CA LYS A 483 20.98 -19.53 29.66
C LYS A 483 20.06 -18.38 29.24
N PHE A 484 18.94 -18.72 28.60
CA PHE A 484 17.86 -17.75 28.38
C PHE A 484 17.29 -17.20 29.70
N CYS A 485 17.40 -17.97 30.80
CA CYS A 485 16.99 -17.56 32.14
C CYS A 485 18.09 -17.75 33.19
N TYR A 486 18.34 -16.71 34.01
CA TYR A 486 19.36 -16.71 35.06
C TYR A 486 18.69 -16.86 36.45
N ARG A 487 19.05 -17.91 37.21
CA ARG A 487 18.52 -18.16 38.58
C ARG A 487 16.98 -18.23 38.71
N GLY A 488 16.28 -18.62 37.65
CA GLY A 488 14.81 -18.70 37.66
C GLY A 488 14.11 -17.38 37.32
N GLU A 489 14.87 -16.30 37.14
CA GLU A 489 14.40 -15.07 36.52
C GLU A 489 14.93 -15.06 35.09
N CYS A 490 14.03 -15.24 34.13
CA CYS A 490 14.34 -14.92 32.74
C CYS A 490 14.65 -13.42 32.67
N ILE A 491 15.41 -12.97 31.66
CA ILE A 491 15.52 -11.54 31.35
C ILE A 491 14.11 -11.08 30.95
N ASN A 492 13.27 -10.76 31.95
CA ASN A 492 11.84 -10.45 31.91
C ASN A 492 10.91 -11.22 30.95
N VAL A 493 11.20 -12.48 30.61
CA VAL A 493 10.26 -13.35 29.86
C VAL A 493 9.45 -14.19 30.85
N THR A 494 8.20 -13.79 31.11
CA THR A 494 7.43 -14.40 32.21
C THR A 494 7.03 -15.87 31.97
N HIS A 495 6.93 -16.37 30.73
CA HIS A 495 6.64 -17.79 30.45
C HIS A 495 7.17 -18.25 29.08
N PRO A 496 7.87 -19.41 28.97
CA PRO A 496 8.29 -19.97 27.69
C PRO A 496 7.07 -20.51 26.91
N VAL A 497 7.00 -20.17 25.62
CA VAL A 497 5.91 -20.54 24.71
C VAL A 497 6.35 -21.73 23.85
N LYS A 498 5.42 -22.58 23.38
CA LYS A 498 5.75 -23.74 22.55
C LYS A 498 5.20 -23.60 21.13
N ALA A 499 6.01 -23.96 20.15
CA ALA A 499 5.61 -24.09 18.75
C ALA A 499 5.78 -25.54 18.26
N GLU A 500 4.85 -26.02 17.45
CA GLU A 500 4.94 -27.32 16.78
C GLU A 500 5.39 -27.12 15.33
N ILE A 501 6.48 -27.79 14.95
CA ILE A 501 7.10 -27.69 13.64
C ILE A 501 6.74 -28.91 12.78
N ASP A 502 6.29 -28.68 11.56
CA ASP A 502 5.92 -29.70 10.58
C ASP A 502 7.14 -30.35 9.89
N GLU A 503 6.89 -31.19 8.89
CA GLU A 503 7.94 -31.90 8.13
C GLU A 503 8.74 -31.00 7.18
N ASN A 504 8.24 -29.80 6.89
CA ASN A 504 8.86 -28.80 6.04
C ASN A 504 9.63 -27.74 6.84
N GLY A 505 9.57 -27.80 8.18
CA GLY A 505 10.19 -26.81 9.05
C GLY A 505 9.29 -25.60 9.32
N ASN A 506 7.99 -25.67 9.04
CA ASN A 506 7.06 -24.59 9.30
C ASN A 506 6.33 -24.77 10.63
N PHE A 507 5.96 -23.66 11.25
CA PHE A 507 5.02 -23.69 12.37
C PHE A 507 3.67 -24.21 11.85
N ARG A 508 3.10 -25.20 12.54
CA ARG A 508 1.78 -25.75 12.17
C ARG A 508 0.65 -24.73 12.29
N ASN A 509 0.77 -23.81 13.25
CA ASN A 509 -0.20 -22.76 13.53
C ASN A 509 0.55 -21.48 13.95
N VAL A 510 -0.12 -20.34 13.84
CA VAL A 510 0.30 -19.09 14.49
C VAL A 510 0.23 -19.30 16.01
N VAL A 511 1.28 -18.89 16.72
CA VAL A 511 1.44 -19.17 18.14
C VAL A 511 1.22 -17.88 18.94
N LEU A 512 0.25 -17.89 19.85
CA LEU A 512 0.11 -16.78 20.81
C LEU A 512 1.35 -16.74 21.71
N GLY A 513 2.11 -15.67 21.56
CA GLY A 513 3.40 -15.45 22.19
C GLY A 513 3.30 -14.74 23.53
N TRP A 514 2.84 -13.48 23.51
CA TRP A 514 2.88 -12.62 24.68
C TRP A 514 1.65 -11.70 24.72
N GLY A 515 0.74 -11.96 25.67
CA GLY A 515 -0.53 -11.23 25.75
C GLY A 515 -0.52 -9.92 26.55
N ASN A 516 0.58 -9.58 27.24
CA ASN A 516 0.71 -8.37 28.06
C ASN A 516 2.16 -7.87 27.97
N ALA A 517 2.59 -7.56 26.75
CA ALA A 517 3.95 -7.10 26.51
C ALA A 517 4.14 -5.70 27.11
N LYS A 518 5.29 -5.50 27.76
CA LYS A 518 5.67 -4.21 28.32
C LYS A 518 6.39 -3.39 27.24
N PRO A 519 6.38 -2.05 27.34
CA PRO A 519 7.11 -1.21 26.40
C PRO A 519 8.61 -1.51 26.39
N GLY A 520 9.19 -1.60 25.21
CA GLY A 520 10.59 -1.94 24.99
C GLY A 520 10.82 -2.63 23.64
N GLU A 521 12.08 -2.89 23.33
CA GLU A 521 12.50 -3.64 22.13
C GLU A 521 12.81 -5.07 22.53
N TYR A 522 12.41 -6.02 21.68
CA TYR A 522 12.50 -7.44 21.94
C TYR A 522 12.90 -8.22 20.68
N ASN A 523 13.38 -9.44 20.88
CA ASN A 523 13.60 -10.43 19.84
C ASN A 523 12.82 -11.70 20.17
N VAL A 524 12.28 -12.37 19.16
CA VAL A 524 11.75 -13.73 19.29
C VAL A 524 12.85 -14.73 19.00
N VAL A 525 13.21 -15.56 19.99
CA VAL A 525 14.28 -16.55 19.87
C VAL A 525 13.73 -17.97 19.95
N PRO A 526 13.81 -18.77 18.87
CA PRO A 526 13.47 -20.18 18.92
C PRO A 526 14.60 -21.04 19.50
N ASP A 527 14.33 -21.72 20.61
CA ASP A 527 15.18 -22.79 21.14
C ASP A 527 14.94 -24.09 20.35
N LEU A 528 15.66 -24.20 19.23
CA LEU A 528 15.54 -25.28 18.25
C LEU A 528 15.95 -26.65 18.82
N ASN A 529 16.82 -26.70 19.84
CA ASN A 529 17.26 -27.96 20.45
C ASN A 529 16.61 -28.25 21.82
N ASN A 530 15.86 -27.31 22.39
CA ASN A 530 15.20 -27.37 23.71
C ASN A 530 16.18 -27.61 24.87
N ASN A 531 17.41 -27.09 24.77
CA ASN A 531 18.40 -27.22 25.84
C ASN A 531 18.34 -26.05 26.85
N GLY A 532 17.57 -24.99 26.56
CA GLY A 532 17.48 -23.78 27.39
C GLY A 532 18.74 -22.91 27.41
N ILE A 533 19.63 -23.10 26.44
CA ILE A 533 20.91 -22.41 26.28
C ILE A 533 20.93 -21.73 24.92
N PHE A 534 21.22 -20.43 24.90
CA PHE A 534 21.37 -19.68 23.66
C PHE A 534 22.65 -20.12 22.93
N ASP A 535 22.49 -20.70 21.74
CA ASP A 535 23.57 -21.11 20.86
C ASP A 535 23.50 -20.46 19.47
N GLU A 536 24.47 -20.76 18.61
CA GLU A 536 24.56 -20.18 17.26
C GLU A 536 23.35 -20.53 16.38
N LEU A 537 22.75 -21.71 16.60
CA LEU A 537 21.57 -22.15 15.84
C LEU A 537 20.35 -21.32 16.24
N ASN A 538 20.20 -21.02 17.53
CA ASN A 538 19.14 -20.13 18.02
C ASN A 538 19.34 -18.71 17.54
N ASN A 539 20.58 -18.22 17.58
CA ASN A 539 20.93 -16.90 17.08
C ASN A 539 20.46 -16.78 15.63
N LYS A 540 20.81 -17.73 14.75
CA LYS A 540 20.45 -17.72 13.31
C LYS A 540 18.96 -17.80 12.96
N ALA A 541 18.11 -18.11 13.92
CA ALA A 541 16.68 -18.22 13.71
C ALA A 541 15.89 -17.20 14.55
N MET A 542 16.61 -16.29 15.21
CA MET A 542 16.03 -15.19 15.96
C MET A 542 15.41 -14.20 14.98
N ASP A 543 14.30 -13.63 15.39
CA ASP A 543 13.69 -12.43 14.80
C ASP A 543 14.58 -11.24 15.16
N ASP A 544 15.44 -10.80 14.24
CA ASP A 544 16.51 -9.81 14.47
C ASP A 544 16.59 -8.68 13.44
N SER A 545 15.52 -8.48 12.67
CA SER A 545 15.19 -7.29 11.86
C SER A 545 16.08 -6.08 12.14
N TYR A 546 17.11 -5.87 11.32
CA TYR A 546 17.89 -4.64 11.26
C TYR A 546 18.19 -3.99 12.64
N PHE A 547 18.77 -4.77 13.55
CA PHE A 547 19.11 -4.46 14.95
C PHE A 547 18.11 -4.91 16.04
N THR A 548 16.79 -5.00 15.82
CA THR A 548 15.80 -5.40 16.84
C THR A 548 14.64 -6.15 16.21
N GLY A 549 14.15 -7.24 16.81
CA GLY A 549 13.07 -8.04 16.20
C GLY A 549 11.71 -7.32 16.19
N PHE A 550 11.27 -6.76 17.31
CA PHE A 550 10.06 -5.94 17.35
C PHE A 550 10.06 -4.96 18.52
N GLY A 551 9.35 -3.86 18.35
CA GLY A 551 9.08 -2.84 19.37
C GLY A 551 7.71 -3.00 20.01
N VAL A 552 7.63 -2.67 21.31
CA VAL A 552 6.38 -2.46 22.02
C VAL A 552 6.35 -1.02 22.50
N GLU A 553 5.35 -0.26 22.06
CA GLU A 553 5.24 1.17 22.31
C GLU A 553 4.15 1.50 23.34
N LYS A 554 4.34 2.59 24.11
CA LYS A 554 3.37 3.05 25.11
C LYS A 554 2.23 3.81 24.45
N LYS A 555 0.99 3.37 24.64
CA LYS A 555 -0.18 4.12 24.14
C LYS A 555 -0.14 5.59 24.59
N PHE A 556 -0.38 6.49 23.65
CA PHE A 556 -0.42 7.96 23.83
C PHE A 556 0.89 8.65 24.22
N ASP A 557 2.04 8.05 23.93
CA ASP A 557 3.39 8.65 24.06
C ASP A 557 3.81 9.23 22.69
N PHE A 558 3.20 10.36 22.32
CA PHE A 558 3.25 10.92 20.96
C PHE A 558 4.54 11.71 20.69
N ASP A 559 5.25 12.14 21.74
CA ASP A 559 6.53 12.84 21.62
C ASP A 559 7.76 11.94 21.85
N ASN A 560 7.54 10.63 22.06
CA ASN A 560 8.54 9.57 22.25
C ASN A 560 9.49 9.81 23.44
N ASN A 561 9.05 10.52 24.46
CA ASN A 561 9.86 10.75 25.66
C ASN A 561 9.67 9.65 26.72
N ARG A 562 8.76 8.69 26.49
CA ARG A 562 8.41 7.56 27.39
C ARG A 562 7.63 7.96 28.63
N VAL A 563 7.09 9.18 28.69
CA VAL A 563 6.31 9.74 29.78
C VAL A 563 5.01 10.29 29.21
N ILE A 564 3.88 9.71 29.63
CA ILE A 564 2.57 10.23 29.24
C ILE A 564 2.30 11.52 30.03
N ASP A 565 2.38 12.66 29.36
CA ASP A 565 2.13 13.98 29.94
C ASP A 565 1.49 14.97 28.94
N ILE A 566 1.37 16.24 29.34
CA ILE A 566 0.67 17.24 28.53
C ILE A 566 1.36 17.51 27.18
N PHE A 567 2.66 17.23 27.04
CA PHE A 567 3.38 17.43 25.79
C PHE A 567 2.99 16.40 24.72
N ASP A 568 2.51 15.21 25.11
CA ASP A 568 1.90 14.26 24.16
C ASP A 568 0.64 14.83 23.53
N ALA A 569 -0.21 15.49 24.33
CA ALA A 569 -1.43 16.12 23.81
C ALA A 569 -1.10 17.29 22.88
N VAL A 570 -0.01 18.02 23.16
CA VAL A 570 0.51 19.07 22.27
C VAL A 570 1.01 18.45 20.95
N ALA A 571 1.83 17.40 21.00
CA ALA A 571 2.34 16.71 19.82
C ALA A 571 1.19 16.18 18.93
N ALA A 572 0.18 15.56 19.55
CA ALA A 572 -1.03 15.11 18.85
C ALA A 572 -1.83 16.25 18.21
N LEU A 573 -1.99 17.39 18.90
CA LEU A 573 -2.64 18.58 18.32
C LEU A 573 -1.84 19.17 17.16
N GLU A 574 -0.51 19.19 17.25
CA GLU A 574 0.36 19.67 16.17
C GLU A 574 0.22 18.81 14.91
N ASN A 575 0.16 17.49 15.06
CA ASN A 575 -0.11 16.57 13.94
C ASN A 575 -1.45 16.87 13.25
N LEU A 576 -2.51 17.12 14.01
CA LEU A 576 -3.81 17.50 13.44
C LEU A 576 -3.81 18.84 12.71
N SER A 577 -2.85 19.73 13.01
CA SER A 577 -2.77 21.06 12.40
C SER A 577 -1.83 21.17 11.22
N GLU A 578 -0.75 20.37 11.16
CA GLU A 578 0.39 20.57 10.24
C GLU A 578 0.91 19.27 9.60
N GLU A 579 0.16 18.16 9.59
CA GLU A 579 0.57 16.84 9.04
C GLU A 579 1.97 16.37 9.50
N LYS A 580 2.41 16.76 10.70
CA LYS A 580 3.71 16.35 11.24
C LYS A 580 3.73 14.86 11.59
N ILE A 581 4.85 14.19 11.33
CA ILE A 581 5.07 12.82 11.82
C ILE A 581 5.13 12.85 13.35
N ILE A 582 4.28 12.07 14.01
CA ILE A 582 4.31 11.88 15.46
C ILE A 582 4.50 10.42 15.81
N CYS A 583 5.19 10.18 16.94
CA CYS A 583 5.54 8.84 17.35
C CYS A 583 4.31 8.10 17.84
N ASN A 584 4.28 6.79 17.62
CA ASN A 584 3.24 5.92 18.14
C ASN A 584 1.80 6.26 17.74
N ASN A 585 1.61 6.91 16.58
CA ASN A 585 0.27 7.13 16.01
C ASN A 585 -0.52 5.85 15.75
N ARG A 586 0.17 4.71 15.66
CA ARG A 586 -0.43 3.39 15.52
C ARG A 586 -1.02 2.82 16.82
N CYS A 587 -0.74 3.43 17.97
CA CYS A 587 -1.24 2.96 19.28
C CYS A 587 -2.08 3.99 20.03
N SER A 588 -2.64 4.98 19.33
CA SER A 588 -3.81 5.70 19.81
C SER A 588 -5.02 4.75 19.83
N ASP A 589 -5.85 4.85 20.87
CA ASP A 589 -7.12 4.10 20.94
C ASP A 589 -8.28 5.10 20.77
N VAL A 590 -8.97 5.06 19.63
CA VAL A 590 -10.45 4.95 19.46
C VAL A 590 -10.79 4.66 17.99
N ASN A 591 -10.00 5.15 17.01
CA ASN A 591 -10.40 5.17 15.59
C ASN A 591 -9.31 4.75 14.57
N ASP A 592 -9.11 3.44 14.35
CA ASP A 592 -8.43 2.90 13.15
C ASP A 592 -7.06 3.53 12.79
N ASN A 593 -6.11 3.52 13.73
CA ASN A 593 -4.69 3.91 13.53
C ASN A 593 -4.44 5.39 13.16
N GLY A 594 -5.45 6.26 13.27
CA GLY A 594 -5.30 7.71 13.21
C GLY A 594 -5.24 8.35 14.59
N ILE A 595 -4.76 9.59 14.66
CA ILE A 595 -4.89 10.43 15.86
C ILE A 595 -5.94 11.48 15.57
N ASP A 596 -6.96 11.56 16.40
CA ASP A 596 -7.99 12.58 16.31
C ASP A 596 -8.21 13.36 17.61
N LEU A 597 -9.16 14.29 17.58
CA LEU A 597 -9.52 15.09 18.76
C LEU A 597 -10.03 14.23 19.92
N GLN A 598 -10.63 13.07 19.66
CA GLN A 598 -11.12 12.15 20.68
C GLN A 598 -9.97 11.44 21.39
N ASP A 599 -8.92 11.02 20.66
CA ASP A 599 -7.69 10.49 21.24
C ASP A 599 -7.03 11.52 22.16
N ILE A 600 -6.99 12.79 21.73
CA ILE A 600 -6.42 13.90 22.50
C ILE A 600 -7.24 14.16 23.76
N PHE A 601 -8.56 14.16 23.67
CA PHE A 601 -9.41 14.33 24.86
C PHE A 601 -9.26 13.17 25.84
N TYR A 602 -9.14 11.94 25.34
CA TYR A 602 -8.91 10.76 26.17
C TYR A 602 -7.55 10.80 26.87
N LEU A 603 -6.51 11.19 26.13
CA LEU A 603 -5.17 11.44 26.68
C LEU A 603 -5.21 12.53 27.75
N MET A 604 -5.85 13.67 27.49
CA MET A 604 -6.00 14.74 28.47
C MET A 604 -6.70 14.29 29.74
N GLU A 605 -7.77 13.48 29.62
CA GLU A 605 -8.47 12.90 30.77
C GLU A 605 -7.53 12.01 31.61
N ARG A 606 -6.67 11.21 30.95
CA ARG A 606 -5.67 10.37 31.62
C ARG A 606 -4.57 11.17 32.30
N ILE A 607 -4.11 12.28 31.72
CA ILE A 607 -3.06 13.13 32.31
C ILE A 607 -3.57 13.86 33.55
N THR A 608 -4.86 14.23 33.57
CA THR A 608 -5.45 14.96 34.72
C THR A 608 -5.77 14.09 35.94
N ASN A 609 -5.69 12.77 35.84
CA ASN A 609 -5.94 11.80 36.92
C ASN A 609 -4.64 11.17 37.43
#